data_AF-A0A2E1I707-F1
#
_entry.id   AF-A0A2E1I707-F1
#
_cell.length_a   1.000
_cell.length_b   1.000
_cell.length_c   1.000
_cell.angle_alpha   90.00
_cell.angle_beta   90.00
_cell.angle_gamma   90.00
#
_symmetry.space_group_name_H-M   'P 1'
#
loop_
_entity.id
_entity.type
_entity.pdbx_description
1 polymer ?
#
loop_
_entity_poly.entity_id
_entity_poly.type
_entity_poly.pdbx_seq_one_letter_code
_entity_poly.pdbx_strand_id
1 'polypeptide(L)'
;GIDGVKWTIGRYDEVRSIYTTDLFNGGRTVHVGLDLGGPVGTPVHSFFDGVVFAVGYNSKSGDYGHTLVTKHKINGNDIWALYGHLDEMTTNSWNPGDSIETGQLIGRFGSEEENGGWPPHVHFQLSLIEPEGFDLPGVVHPDDREWALSVFPDPRLVLGPLY
;
A
#
# COMPACT_ATOMS: atom_id res chain seq x y z
N GLY A 1 25.05 13.66 -10.26
CA GLY A 1 25.11 13.53 -8.80
C GLY A 1 24.68 12.14 -8.45
N ILE A 2 25.55 11.41 -7.73
CA ILE A 2 25.38 10.12 -7.02
C ILE A 2 24.66 9.00 -7.79
N ASP A 3 25.36 7.89 -8.00
CA ASP A 3 24.98 6.75 -8.83
C ASP A 3 23.54 6.22 -8.60
N GLY A 4 22.78 6.13 -9.69
CA GLY A 4 22.00 4.93 -10.04
C GLY A 4 20.67 4.64 -9.34
N VAL A 5 20.21 5.42 -8.36
CA VAL A 5 18.90 5.14 -7.72
C VAL A 5 17.75 5.54 -8.65
N LYS A 6 17.12 4.54 -9.27
CA LYS A 6 15.94 4.72 -10.12
C LYS A 6 14.68 4.65 -9.26
N TRP A 7 14.10 5.81 -8.96
CA TRP A 7 12.76 5.90 -8.40
C TRP A 7 11.73 5.60 -9.49
N THR A 8 10.66 4.89 -9.15
CA THR A 8 9.56 4.55 -10.07
C THR A 8 8.21 4.91 -9.46
N ILE A 9 7.23 5.17 -10.32
CA ILE A 9 5.85 5.37 -9.90
C ILE A 9 4.97 4.42 -10.71
N GLY A 10 4.29 3.53 -10.01
CA GLY A 10 3.17 2.77 -10.54
C GLY A 10 1.88 3.54 -10.28
N ARG A 11 1.09 3.79 -11.33
CA ARG A 11 -0.03 4.73 -11.24
C ARG A 11 -1.27 4.10 -10.63
N TYR A 12 -2.11 4.97 -10.06
CA TYR A 12 -3.47 4.64 -9.68
C TYR A 12 -4.35 4.51 -10.93
N ASP A 13 -5.30 3.57 -10.89
CA ASP A 13 -6.20 3.24 -12.01
C ASP A 13 -5.45 2.78 -13.28
N GLU A 14 -4.34 2.06 -13.07
CA GLU A 14 -3.48 1.58 -14.15
C GLU A 14 -3.79 0.11 -14.49
N VAL A 15 -4.03 -0.18 -15.77
CA VAL A 15 -4.17 -1.56 -16.25
C VAL A 15 -2.79 -2.15 -16.50
N ARG A 16 -2.44 -3.24 -15.82
CA ARG A 16 -1.12 -3.88 -15.94
C ARG A 16 -1.22 -5.36 -16.27
N SER A 17 -0.29 -5.85 -17.08
CA SER A 17 -0.16 -7.26 -17.45
C SER A 17 0.87 -8.03 -16.59
N ILE A 18 1.42 -7.40 -15.56
CA ILE A 18 2.49 -7.97 -14.72
C ILE A 18 1.96 -8.91 -13.61
N TYR A 19 0.65 -8.95 -13.41
CA TYR A 19 -0.01 -9.77 -12.40
C TYR A 19 -0.23 -11.21 -12.89
N THR A 20 0.80 -12.04 -12.75
CA THR A 20 0.86 -13.37 -13.39
C THR A 20 0.83 -14.56 -12.40
N THR A 21 0.83 -14.32 -11.09
CA THR A 21 0.75 -15.38 -10.08
C THR A 21 -0.67 -15.90 -9.91
N ASP A 22 -0.83 -17.06 -9.25
CA ASP A 22 -2.14 -17.68 -9.02
C ASP A 22 -3.11 -16.77 -8.25
N LEU A 23 -2.60 -15.80 -7.47
CA LEU A 23 -3.40 -14.79 -6.77
C LEU A 23 -4.25 -13.93 -7.73
N PHE A 24 -3.81 -13.81 -8.98
CA PHE A 24 -4.43 -12.99 -10.02
C PHE A 24 -5.14 -13.83 -11.10
N ASN A 25 -5.16 -15.16 -10.96
CA ASN A 25 -5.96 -16.04 -11.81
C ASN A 25 -7.43 -15.64 -11.73
N GLY A 26 -7.94 -15.05 -12.81
CA GLY A 26 -9.24 -14.38 -12.82
C GLY A 26 -9.24 -13.05 -13.58
N GLY A 27 -8.09 -12.59 -14.08
CA GLY A 27 -8.02 -11.41 -14.95
C GLY A 27 -8.01 -10.08 -14.19
N ARG A 28 -7.59 -10.10 -12.92
CA ARG A 28 -7.41 -8.87 -12.11
C ARG A 28 -6.21 -8.10 -12.65
N THR A 29 -6.46 -6.95 -13.26
CA THR A 29 -5.42 -6.15 -13.93
C THR A 29 -5.44 -4.68 -13.58
N VAL A 30 -6.52 -4.17 -12.97
CA VAL A 30 -6.67 -2.75 -12.65
C VAL A 30 -6.07 -2.48 -11.28
N HIS A 31 -4.97 -1.73 -11.23
CA HIS A 31 -4.31 -1.33 -10.01
C HIS A 31 -5.06 -0.19 -9.32
N VAL A 32 -5.47 -0.41 -8.06
CA VAL A 32 -6.26 0.54 -7.26
C VAL A 32 -5.51 1.09 -6.04
N GLY A 33 -4.18 0.99 -6.08
CA GLY A 33 -3.25 1.70 -5.19
C GLY A 33 -2.33 2.62 -5.99
N LEU A 34 -1.26 3.08 -5.35
CA LEU A 34 -0.16 3.82 -5.95
C LEU A 34 1.15 3.22 -5.45
N ASP A 35 2.04 2.87 -6.37
CA ASP A 35 3.33 2.26 -6.04
C ASP A 35 4.45 3.29 -6.13
N LEU A 36 5.23 3.43 -5.06
CA LEU A 36 6.42 4.26 -5.04
C LEU A 36 7.65 3.37 -4.88
N GLY A 37 8.39 3.16 -5.96
CA GLY A 37 9.58 2.31 -5.99
C GLY A 37 10.87 3.06 -5.69
N GLY A 38 11.79 2.41 -4.98
CA GLY A 38 13.04 2.99 -4.49
C GLY A 38 13.91 1.93 -3.79
N PRO A 39 15.04 2.32 -3.17
CA PRO A 39 15.91 1.37 -2.48
C PRO A 39 15.23 0.66 -1.30
N VAL A 40 15.64 -0.59 -1.01
CA VAL A 40 15.28 -1.29 0.24
C VAL A 40 15.59 -0.41 1.46
N GLY A 41 14.73 -0.42 2.46
CA GLY A 41 14.89 0.36 3.68
C GLY A 41 14.48 1.84 3.55
N THR A 42 14.01 2.28 2.37
CA THR A 42 13.45 3.63 2.18
C THR A 42 12.37 3.90 3.21
N PRO A 43 12.42 5.02 3.96
CA PRO A 43 11.47 5.32 5.02
C PRO A 43 10.08 5.70 4.49
N VAL A 44 9.05 5.15 5.12
CA VAL A 44 7.63 5.42 4.88
C VAL A 44 7.07 6.17 6.07
N HIS A 45 6.41 7.31 5.82
CA HIS A 45 5.87 8.18 6.85
C HIS A 45 4.34 8.27 6.75
N SER A 46 3.68 8.45 7.89
CA SER A 46 2.23 8.68 7.90
C SER A 46 1.88 10.02 7.27
N PHE A 47 0.86 10.03 6.40
CA PHE A 47 0.38 11.26 5.77
C PHE A 47 -0.50 12.11 6.71
N PHE A 48 -1.05 11.51 7.78
CA PHE A 48 -1.97 12.19 8.69
C PHE A 48 -1.99 11.54 10.09
N ASP A 49 -2.55 12.24 11.06
CA ASP A 49 -2.76 11.71 12.40
C ASP A 49 -3.78 10.55 12.36
N GLY A 50 -3.58 9.53 13.19
CA GLY A 50 -4.45 8.37 13.19
C GLY A 50 -4.06 7.32 14.21
N VAL A 51 -4.50 6.09 13.95
CA VAL A 51 -4.15 4.90 14.74
C VAL A 51 -3.79 3.74 13.83
N VAL A 52 -2.94 2.84 14.30
CA VAL A 52 -2.74 1.54 13.66
C VAL A 52 -4.05 0.77 13.74
N PHE A 53 -4.61 0.39 12.60
CA PHE A 53 -5.81 -0.44 12.51
C PHE A 53 -5.46 -1.93 12.55
N ALA A 54 -4.51 -2.33 11.72
CA ALA A 54 -4.05 -3.71 11.63
C ALA A 54 -2.61 -3.79 11.14
N VAL A 55 -1.93 -4.87 11.49
CA VAL A 55 -0.60 -5.24 11.01
C VAL A 55 -0.59 -6.73 10.71
N GLY A 56 0.16 -7.15 9.71
CA GLY A 56 0.28 -8.56 9.37
C GLY A 56 1.25 -8.85 8.23
N TYR A 57 1.41 -10.13 7.93
CA TYR A 57 2.28 -10.63 6.88
C TYR A 57 1.49 -11.46 5.86
N ASN A 58 1.37 -10.94 4.64
CA ASN A 58 0.76 -11.60 3.50
C ASN A 58 1.81 -12.46 2.78
N SER A 59 1.91 -13.73 3.17
CA SER A 59 3.03 -14.62 2.79
C SER A 59 2.96 -15.23 1.38
N LYS A 60 1.89 -14.97 0.62
CA LYS A 60 1.72 -15.54 -0.73
C LYS A 60 2.62 -14.81 -1.74
N SER A 61 3.11 -15.55 -2.74
CA SER A 61 3.88 -14.95 -3.84
C SER A 61 3.00 -13.99 -4.66
N GLY A 62 3.53 -12.79 -4.91
CA GLY A 62 2.82 -11.70 -5.58
C GLY A 62 1.87 -10.91 -4.68
N ASP A 63 1.75 -11.26 -3.40
CA ASP A 63 0.91 -10.57 -2.41
C ASP A 63 1.69 -9.43 -1.71
N TYR A 64 1.12 -8.80 -0.69
CA TYR A 64 1.68 -7.59 -0.07
C TYR A 64 2.92 -7.79 0.80
N GLY A 65 3.25 -9.00 1.25
CA GLY A 65 4.28 -9.18 2.28
C GLY A 65 3.92 -8.47 3.59
N HIS A 66 4.89 -7.83 4.26
CA HIS A 66 4.63 -7.10 5.50
C HIS A 66 3.76 -5.86 5.24
N THR A 67 2.64 -5.79 5.95
CA THR A 67 1.57 -4.84 5.69
C THR A 67 1.16 -4.12 6.97
N LEU A 68 1.02 -2.80 6.87
CA LEU A 68 0.48 -1.93 7.91
C LEU A 68 -0.77 -1.25 7.36
N VAL A 69 -1.86 -1.28 8.13
CA VAL A 69 -3.08 -0.53 7.85
C VAL A 69 -3.31 0.48 8.95
N THR A 70 -3.52 1.74 8.56
CA THR A 70 -3.81 2.84 9.49
C THR A 70 -5.24 3.34 9.28
N LYS A 71 -5.86 3.82 10.36
CA LYS A 71 -7.17 4.45 10.34
C LYS A 71 -7.03 5.93 10.71
N HIS A 72 -7.61 6.78 9.87
CA HIS A 72 -7.60 8.22 10.01
C HIS A 72 -9.03 8.76 10.05
N LYS A 73 -9.23 9.89 10.73
CA LYS A 73 -10.50 10.61 10.72
C LYS A 73 -10.30 11.95 10.02
N ILE A 74 -10.83 12.10 8.82
CA ILE A 74 -10.66 13.31 7.99
C ILE A 74 -12.04 13.87 7.68
N ASN A 75 -12.27 15.12 8.07
CA ASN A 75 -13.57 15.80 7.92
C ASN A 75 -14.75 14.99 8.49
N GLY A 76 -14.52 14.27 9.60
CA GLY A 76 -15.53 13.44 10.27
C GLY A 76 -15.70 12.03 9.71
N ASN A 77 -15.10 11.72 8.55
CA ASN A 77 -15.18 10.41 7.92
C ASN A 77 -13.99 9.54 8.30
N ASP A 78 -14.23 8.24 8.46
CA ASP A 78 -13.15 7.26 8.64
C ASP A 78 -12.55 6.93 7.26
N ILE A 79 -11.21 6.94 7.19
CA ILE A 79 -10.44 6.59 6.00
C ILE A 79 -9.36 5.61 6.45
N TRP A 80 -9.21 4.51 5.72
CA TRP A 80 -8.13 3.56 5.93
C TRP A 80 -7.05 3.74 4.87
N ALA A 81 -5.80 3.53 5.28
CA ALA A 81 -4.67 3.51 4.37
C ALA A 81 -3.87 2.23 4.58
N LEU A 82 -3.67 1.47 3.50
CA LEU A 82 -2.82 0.29 3.47
C LEU A 82 -1.44 0.66 2.92
N TYR A 83 -0.42 0.20 3.62
CA TYR A 83 0.99 0.26 3.23
C TYR A 83 1.50 -1.18 3.12
N GLY A 84 1.65 -1.67 1.89
CA GLY A 84 2.19 -2.99 1.58
C GLY A 84 3.67 -2.95 1.24
N HIS A 85 4.27 -4.12 1.11
CA HIS A 85 5.66 -4.34 0.71
C HIS A 85 6.69 -3.73 1.68
N LEU A 86 6.34 -3.67 2.96
CA LEU A 86 7.22 -3.16 4.01
C LEU A 86 8.22 -4.23 4.47
N ASP A 87 9.14 -3.85 5.36
CA ASP A 87 10.07 -4.77 6.02
C ASP A 87 9.45 -5.42 7.28
N GLU A 88 10.03 -6.54 7.70
CA GLU A 88 9.59 -7.26 8.91
C GLU A 88 9.63 -6.38 10.17
N MET A 89 10.64 -5.50 10.27
CA MET A 89 10.79 -4.58 11.40
C MET A 89 9.56 -3.69 11.57
N THR A 90 8.91 -3.29 10.47
CA THR A 90 7.70 -2.49 10.52
C THR A 90 6.59 -3.22 11.27
N THR A 91 6.25 -4.45 10.88
CA THR A 91 5.17 -5.21 11.53
C THR A 91 5.49 -5.61 12.97
N ASN A 92 6.77 -5.71 13.32
CA ASN A 92 7.21 -5.99 14.69
C ASN A 92 7.19 -4.75 15.60
N SER A 93 7.14 -3.54 15.02
CA SER A 93 7.21 -2.28 15.76
C SER A 93 5.85 -1.70 16.14
N TRP A 94 4.77 -2.23 15.58
CA TRP A 94 3.43 -1.66 15.68
C TRP A 94 2.40 -2.68 16.14
N ASN A 95 1.44 -2.23 16.93
CA ASN A 95 0.29 -3.02 17.37
C ASN A 95 -1.01 -2.29 17.02
N PRO A 96 -2.11 -3.01 16.74
CA PRO A 96 -3.43 -2.41 16.60
C PRO A 96 -3.78 -1.52 17.80
N GLY A 97 -4.18 -0.28 17.53
CA GLY A 97 -4.51 0.73 18.52
C GLY A 97 -3.39 1.73 18.83
N ASP A 98 -2.16 1.51 18.38
CA ASP A 98 -1.07 2.48 18.56
C ASP A 98 -1.40 3.79 17.85
N SER A 99 -1.10 4.92 18.50
CA SER A 99 -1.33 6.24 17.93
C SER A 99 -0.25 6.62 16.91
N ILE A 100 -0.66 7.32 15.87
CA ILE A 100 0.20 7.77 14.77
C ILE A 100 0.08 9.28 14.61
N GLU A 101 1.20 9.96 14.51
CA GLU A 101 1.27 11.39 14.22
C GLU A 101 1.61 11.63 12.74
N THR A 102 1.14 12.75 12.20
CA THR A 102 1.49 13.21 10.84
C THR A 102 3.01 13.31 10.69
N GLY A 103 3.55 12.70 9.64
CA GLY A 103 4.99 12.69 9.36
C GLY A 103 5.79 11.71 10.22
N GLN A 104 5.15 10.93 11.11
CA GLN A 104 5.83 9.88 11.87
C GLN A 104 6.34 8.78 10.94
N LEU A 105 7.56 8.31 11.18
CA LEU A 105 8.10 7.11 10.53
C LEU A 105 7.26 5.90 10.97
N ILE A 106 6.58 5.27 10.02
CA ILE A 106 5.70 4.12 10.28
C ILE A 106 6.22 2.83 9.66
N GLY A 107 7.16 2.89 8.75
CA GLY A 107 7.77 1.69 8.18
C GLY A 107 8.88 1.97 7.19
N ARG A 108 9.34 0.92 6.53
CA ARG A 108 10.36 1.00 5.48
C ARG A 108 10.08 -0.02 4.38
N PHE A 109 10.61 0.20 3.19
CA PHE A 109 10.48 -0.75 2.08
C PHE A 109 11.18 -2.07 2.41
N GLY A 110 10.49 -3.18 2.18
CA GLY A 110 11.05 -4.52 2.28
C GLY A 110 11.88 -4.90 1.05
N SER A 111 12.67 -5.96 1.22
CA SER A 111 13.39 -6.64 0.14
C SER A 111 12.48 -7.56 -0.67
N GLU A 112 12.94 -8.01 -1.86
CA GLU A 112 12.18 -8.95 -2.70
C GLU A 112 11.87 -10.27 -1.97
N GLU A 113 12.68 -10.66 -0.98
CA GLU A 113 12.54 -11.90 -0.23
C GLU A 113 11.36 -11.89 0.76
N GLU A 114 10.94 -10.70 1.21
CA GLU A 114 9.91 -10.52 2.25
C GLU A 114 8.68 -9.74 1.75
N ASN A 115 8.75 -9.13 0.56
CA ASN A 115 7.68 -8.27 0.04
C ASN A 115 6.79 -8.96 -1.01
N GLY A 116 6.79 -10.29 -1.07
CA GLY A 116 6.03 -11.05 -2.06
C GLY A 116 6.76 -11.32 -3.38
N GLY A 117 8.06 -11.00 -3.49
CA GLY A 117 8.85 -11.19 -4.70
C GLY A 117 8.81 -10.01 -5.67
N TRP A 118 8.37 -8.83 -5.21
CA TRP A 118 8.28 -7.62 -6.01
C TRP A 118 9.55 -6.77 -5.90
N PRO A 119 9.96 -6.03 -6.95
CA PRO A 119 11.00 -5.03 -6.82
C PRO A 119 10.69 -4.06 -5.65
N PRO A 120 11.66 -3.61 -4.84
CA PRO A 120 11.40 -2.83 -3.64
C PRO A 120 10.58 -1.54 -3.90
N HIS A 121 9.44 -1.42 -3.22
CA HIS A 121 8.51 -0.29 -3.29
C HIS A 121 7.59 -0.29 -2.08
N VAL A 122 6.78 0.76 -1.92
CA VAL A 122 5.57 0.72 -1.10
C VAL A 122 4.35 0.72 -2.00
N HIS A 123 3.41 -0.18 -1.75
CA HIS A 123 2.05 -0.09 -2.27
C HIS A 123 1.23 0.73 -1.28
N PHE A 124 0.74 1.88 -1.70
CA PHE A 124 -0.10 2.75 -0.88
C PHE A 124 -1.52 2.84 -1.45
N GLN A 125 -2.51 2.51 -0.63
CA GLN A 125 -3.91 2.50 -1.05
C GLN A 125 -4.81 3.10 0.02
N LEU A 126 -5.72 3.98 -0.42
CA LEU A 126 -6.79 4.51 0.43
C LEU A 126 -8.05 3.66 0.31
N SER A 127 -8.84 3.59 1.38
CA SER A 127 -10.15 2.94 1.39
C SER A 127 -11.16 3.73 2.22
N LEU A 128 -12.39 3.81 1.71
CA LEU A 128 -13.57 4.32 2.41
C LEU A 128 -14.37 3.20 3.11
N ILE A 129 -13.99 1.95 2.86
CA ILE A 129 -14.58 0.77 3.51
C ILE A 129 -13.55 0.21 4.49
N GLU A 130 -14.01 -0.20 5.67
CA GLU A 130 -13.16 -0.86 6.66
C GLU A 130 -12.58 -2.17 6.06
N PRO A 131 -11.24 -2.34 6.05
CA PRO A 131 -10.60 -3.55 5.56
C PRO A 131 -10.87 -4.76 6.46
N GLU A 132 -10.81 -5.95 5.88
CA GLU A 132 -10.78 -7.19 6.64
C GLU A 132 -9.35 -7.42 7.17
N GLY A 133 -9.06 -6.90 8.37
CA GLY A 133 -7.74 -6.99 8.96
C GLY A 133 -6.70 -6.14 8.22
N PHE A 134 -5.65 -6.79 7.71
CA PHE A 134 -4.50 -6.14 7.06
C PHE A 134 -4.50 -6.33 5.53
N ASP A 135 -5.67 -6.54 4.92
CA ASP A 135 -5.80 -6.81 3.49
C ASP A 135 -6.86 -5.89 2.82
N LEU A 136 -6.58 -5.51 1.58
CA LEU A 136 -7.47 -4.80 0.65
C LEU A 136 -7.20 -5.30 -0.77
N PRO A 137 -8.20 -5.29 -1.67
CA PRO A 137 -7.94 -5.63 -3.06
C PRO A 137 -7.07 -4.55 -3.72
N GLY A 138 -5.77 -4.82 -3.89
CA GLY A 138 -4.84 -3.90 -4.55
C GLY A 138 -4.94 -3.88 -6.06
N VAL A 139 -5.50 -4.96 -6.60
CA VAL A 139 -5.80 -5.12 -8.02
C VAL A 139 -7.22 -5.66 -8.15
N VAL A 140 -8.02 -5.11 -9.06
CA VAL A 140 -9.39 -5.57 -9.30
C VAL A 140 -9.58 -6.03 -10.74
N HIS A 141 -10.64 -6.81 -10.98
CA HIS A 141 -11.06 -7.16 -12.33
C HIS A 141 -11.55 -5.89 -13.06
N PRO A 142 -11.33 -5.72 -14.37
CA PRO A 142 -11.85 -4.59 -15.13
C PRO A 142 -13.34 -4.31 -14.94
N ASP A 143 -14.15 -5.36 -14.76
CA ASP A 143 -15.60 -5.23 -14.54
C ASP A 143 -15.94 -4.58 -13.19
N ASP A 144 -15.05 -4.66 -12.20
CA ASP A 144 -15.23 -4.08 -10.86
C ASP A 144 -14.62 -2.66 -10.74
N ARG A 145 -13.98 -2.16 -11.80
CA ARG A 145 -13.22 -0.90 -11.79
C ARG A 145 -14.04 0.28 -11.30
N GLU A 146 -15.23 0.50 -11.86
CA GLU A 146 -16.05 1.66 -11.48
C GLU A 146 -16.41 1.67 -9.99
N TRP A 147 -16.79 0.50 -9.47
CA TRP A 147 -17.03 0.33 -8.04
C TRP A 147 -15.76 0.59 -7.23
N ALA A 148 -14.64 -0.03 -7.62
CA ALA A 148 -13.38 0.08 -6.91
C ALA A 148 -12.90 1.53 -6.81
N LEU A 149 -12.97 2.31 -7.88
CA LEU A 149 -12.58 3.73 -7.87
C LEU A 149 -13.51 4.60 -7.00
N SER A 150 -14.74 4.15 -6.75
CA SER A 150 -15.67 4.86 -5.86
C SER A 150 -15.38 4.63 -4.37
N VAL A 151 -14.70 3.53 -4.01
CA VAL A 151 -14.43 3.14 -2.62
C VAL A 151 -12.95 3.14 -2.24
N PHE A 152 -12.04 3.12 -3.22
CA PHE A 152 -10.59 3.25 -3.04
C PHE A 152 -10.12 4.55 -3.71
N PRO A 153 -10.15 5.70 -3.01
CA PRO A 153 -9.86 7.00 -3.61
C PRO A 153 -8.43 7.10 -4.12
N ASP A 154 -8.22 7.99 -5.09
CA ASP A 154 -6.90 8.29 -5.65
C ASP A 154 -5.91 8.72 -4.54
N PRO A 155 -4.81 7.98 -4.32
CA PRO A 155 -3.84 8.31 -3.28
C PRO A 155 -3.16 9.68 -3.43
N ARG A 156 -3.18 10.29 -4.62
CA ARG A 156 -2.67 11.66 -4.85
C ARG A 156 -3.42 12.72 -4.06
N LEU A 157 -4.63 12.42 -3.58
CA LEU A 157 -5.38 13.30 -2.68
C LEU A 157 -4.63 13.60 -1.38
N VAL A 158 -3.75 12.69 -0.94
CA VAL A 158 -2.95 12.87 0.29
C VAL A 158 -1.44 12.92 0.01
N LEU A 159 -0.97 12.33 -1.09
CA LEU A 159 0.43 12.35 -1.49
C LEU A 159 0.83 13.57 -2.35
N GLY A 160 -0.15 14.34 -2.84
CA GLY A 160 0.07 15.48 -3.72
C GLY A 160 0.19 15.10 -5.20
N PRO A 161 0.50 16.08 -6.08
CA PRO A 161 0.53 15.89 -7.53
C PRO A 161 1.78 15.08 -7.95
N LEU A 162 1.67 13.78 -7.80
CA LEU A 162 2.57 12.81 -8.41
C LEU A 162 2.02 12.56 -9.82
N TYR A 163 2.86 12.85 -10.85
CA TYR A 163 2.61 12.75 -12.31
C TYR A 163 1.48 13.58 -12.95
#